data_AF-A0A383AQR4-F1
#
_entry.id   AF-A0A383AQR4-F1
#
_cell.length_a   1.000
_cell.length_b   1.000
_cell.length_c   1.000
_cell.angle_alpha   90.00
_cell.angle_beta   90.00
_cell.angle_gamma   90.00
#
_symmetry.space_group_name_H-M   'P 1'
#
loop_
_entity.id
_entity.type
_entity.pdbx_description
1 polymer ?
#
loop_
_entity_poly.entity_id
_entity_poly.type
_entity_poly.pdbx_seq_one_letter_code
_entity_poly.pdbx_strand_id
1 'polypeptide(L)' 'MSGGVRLKSSVGVIGAGIQGICISLCLIKKGFRVTLIDRDDPGKNSASYGNAGHFSPY' A
#
# COMPACT_ATOMS: atom_id res chain seq x y z
N MET A 1 14.34 28.55 7.26
CA MET A 1 13.10 28.10 6.59
C MET A 1 12.82 26.67 7.02
N SER A 2 12.04 26.45 8.08
CA SER A 2 11.67 25.10 8.53
C SER A 2 10.23 24.82 8.10
N GLY A 3 10.07 24.37 6.85
CA GLY A 3 8.80 23.87 6.33
C GLY A 3 8.62 22.42 6.77
N GLY A 4 8.33 22.19 8.05
CA GLY A 4 7.97 20.86 8.52
C GLY A 4 6.73 20.38 7.80
N VAL A 5 6.85 19.39 6.93
CA VAL A 5 5.71 18.74 6.28
C VAL A 5 4.83 18.18 7.40
N ARG A 6 3.68 18.82 7.66
CA ARG A 6 2.69 18.28 8.58
C ARG A 6 2.10 17.06 7.89
N LEU A 7 2.63 15.89 8.22
CA LEU A 7 2.06 14.62 7.76
C LEU A 7 0.58 14.60 8.16
N LYS A 8 -0.27 14.27 7.20
CA LYS A 8 -1.70 14.02 7.45
C LYS A 8 -1.84 12.85 8.44
N SER A 9 -3.05 12.66 8.98
CA SER A 9 -3.37 11.58 9.92
C SER A 9 -2.78 10.22 9.50
N SER A 10 -2.44 9.37 10.46
CA SER A 10 -1.91 8.04 10.16
C SER A 10 -2.99 7.11 9.57
N VAL A 11 -2.59 6.25 8.63
CA VAL A 11 -3.45 5.22 8.03
C VAL A 11 -2.81 3.85 8.19
N GLY A 12 -3.57 2.89 8.72
CA GLY A 12 -3.22 1.47 8.68
C GLY A 12 -3.79 0.81 7.43
N VAL A 13 -2.96 0.05 6.70
CA VAL A 13 -3.38 -0.76 5.55
C VAL A 13 -3.13 -2.22 5.89
N ILE A 14 -4.15 -3.07 5.78
CA ILE A 14 -4.07 -4.51 6.07
C ILE A 14 -4.03 -5.28 4.74
N GLY A 15 -2.99 -6.08 4.56
CA GLY A 15 -2.70 -6.86 3.35
C GLY A 15 -1.67 -6.18 2.45
N ALA A 16 -0.55 -6.86 2.20
CA ALA A 16 0.56 -6.49 1.34
C ALA A 16 0.53 -7.20 -0.03
N GLY A 17 -0.67 -7.52 -0.52
CA GLY A 17 -0.90 -7.83 -1.93
C GLY A 17 -0.79 -6.58 -2.82
N ILE A 18 -0.94 -6.75 -4.13
CA ILE A 18 -0.74 -5.65 -5.11
C ILE A 18 -1.63 -4.44 -4.82
N GLN A 19 -2.89 -4.68 -4.42
CA GLN A 19 -3.82 -3.60 -4.08
C GLN A 19 -3.35 -2.82 -2.85
N GLY A 20 -3.00 -3.50 -1.76
CA GLY A 20 -2.55 -2.84 -0.52
C GLY A 20 -1.24 -2.06 -0.68
N ILE A 21 -0.30 -2.59 -1.47
CA ILE A 21 0.94 -1.90 -1.84
C ILE A 21 0.62 -0.62 -2.64
N CYS A 22 -0.21 -0.72 -3.69
CA CYS A 22 -0.58 0.42 -4.52
C CYS A 22 -1.33 1.51 -3.74
N ILE A 23 -2.27 1.10 -2.86
CA ILE A 23 -3.00 2.00 -1.97
C ILE A 23 -2.03 2.71 -1.02
N SER A 24 -1.13 1.96 -0.38
CA SER A 24 -0.13 2.50 0.54
C SER A 24 0.76 3.54 -0.14
N LEU A 25 1.26 3.23 -1.34
CA LEU A 25 2.08 4.14 -2.14
C LEU A 25 1.30 5.42 -2.50
N CYS A 26 0.04 5.29 -2.91
CA CYS A 26 -0.81 6.43 -3.24
C CYS A 26 -1.06 7.33 -2.03
N LEU A 27 -1.29 6.75 -0.84
CA LEU A 27 -1.46 7.48 0.41
C LEU A 27 -0.17 8.20 0.85
N ILE A 28 0.98 7.54 0.74
CA ILE A 28 2.28 8.16 1.01
C ILE A 28 2.49 9.39 0.10
N LYS A 29 2.24 9.24 -1.21
CA LYS A 29 2.32 10.35 -2.18
C LYS A 29 1.36 11.51 -1.86
N LYS A 30 0.24 11.23 -1.17
CA LYS A 30 -0.73 12.24 -0.71
C LYS A 30 -0.38 12.87 0.65
N GLY A 31 0.75 12.49 1.24
CA GLY A 31 1.28 13.07 2.49
C GLY A 31 0.79 12.41 3.78
N PHE A 32 0.23 11.20 3.70
CA PHE A 32 -0.18 10.43 4.88
C PHE A 32 0.99 9.60 5.44
N ARG A 33 1.03 9.43 6.77
CA ARG A 33 1.87 8.41 7.39
C ARG A 33 1.15 7.06 7.27
N VAL A 34 1.77 6.09 6.61
CA VAL A 34 1.13 4.79 6.35
C VAL A 34 1.87 3.67 7.08
N THR A 35 1.13 2.79 7.74
CA THR A 35 1.62 1.53 8.29
C THR A 35 0.97 0.40 7.50
N LEU A 36 1.77 -0.35 6.74
CA LEU A 36 1.33 -1.54 6.01
C LEU A 36 1.54 -2.77 6.91
N ILE A 37 0.51 -3.57 7.07
CA ILE A 37 0.49 -4.75 7.95
C ILE A 37 0.10 -5.93 7.09
N ASP A 38 0.93 -6.97 7.09
CA ASP A 38 0.58 -8.28 6.56
C ASP A 38 0.91 -9.35 7.61
N ARG A 39 0.23 -10.48 7.55
CA ARG A 39 0.49 -11.62 8.42
C ARG A 39 1.80 -12.31 8.04
N ASP A 40 2.07 -12.37 6.74
CA ASP A 40 3.23 -13.04 6.14
C ASP A 40 4.17 -11.99 5.51
N ASP A 41 5.30 -12.44 4.93
CA ASP A 41 6.13 -11.54 4.12
C ASP A 41 5.34 -11.00 2.92
N PRO A 42 5.53 -9.73 2.53
CA PRO A 42 4.87 -9.15 1.36
C PRO A 42 5.01 -10.01 0.10
N GLY A 43 3.90 -10.21 -0.61
CA GLY A 43 3.87 -10.99 -1.84
C GLY A 43 3.99 -12.51 -1.65
N LYS A 44 4.15 -13.04 -0.43
CA LYS A 44 4.14 -14.48 -0.16
C LYS A 44 2.69 -14.97 0.00
N ASN A 45 2.35 -16.12 -0.58
CA ASN A 45 1.03 -16.76 -0.42
C ASN A 45 -0.19 -15.83 -0.64
N SER A 46 -0.09 -14.88 -1.57
CA SER A 46 -1.17 -13.94 -1.89
C SER A 46 -1.75 -14.22 -3.28
N ALA A 47 -3.00 -13.82 -3.53
CA ALA A 47 -3.60 -13.89 -4.87
C ALA A 47 -2.86 -13.02 -5.91
N SER A 48 -2.00 -12.10 -5.45
CA SER A 48 -1.16 -11.26 -6.31
C SER A 48 0.12 -11.98 -6.76
N TYR A 49 0.57 -13.01 -6.04
CA TYR A 49 1.79 -13.75 -6.39
C TYR A 49 1.55 -14.66 -7.59
N GLY A 50 2.44 -14.61 -8.59
CA GLY A 50 2.32 -15.42 -9.81
C GLY A 50 1.16 -15.03 -10.72
N ASN A 51 0.48 -13.90 -10.46
CA ASN A 51 -0.56 -13.40 -11.35
C ASN A 51 0.06 -12.82 -12.64
N ALA A 52 -0.56 -13.08 -13.80
CA ALA A 52 -0.07 -12.61 -15.11
C ALA A 52 -0.22 -11.09 -15.34
N GLY A 53 -0.96 -10.39 -14.47
CA GLY A 53 -1.22 -8.95 -14.61
C GLY A 53 -2.30 -8.61 -15.63
N HIS A 54 -3.20 -9.55 -15.94
CA HIS A 54 -4.28 -9.31 -16.92
C HIS A 54 -5.34 -8.38 -16.33
N PHE A 55 -5.64 -7.30 -17.05
CA PHE A 55 -6.73 -6.38 -16.73
C PHE A 55 -7.99 -6.80 -17.48
N SER A 56 -8.89 -7.48 -16.79
CA SER A 56 -10.19 -7.89 -17.35
C SER A 56 -11.28 -6.87 -17.02
N PRO A 57 -12.20 -6.53 -17.96
CA PRO A 57 -13.15 -5.42 -17.82
C PRO A 57 -14.45 -5.81 -17.07
N TYR A 58 -14.36 -6.62 -16.01
CA TYR A 58 -15.54 -7.04 -15.25
C TYR A 58 -16.18 -5.88 -14.45
#